data_AF-D0UZ75-F1
#
_entry.id   AF-D0UZ75-F1
#
_cell.length_a   1.000
_cell.length_b   1.000
_cell.length_c   1.000
_cell.angle_alpha   90.00
_cell.angle_beta   90.00
_cell.angle_gamma   90.00
#
_symmetry.space_group_name_H-M   'P 1'
#
loop_
_entity.id
_entity.type
_entity.pdbx_description
1 polymer ?
#
loop_
_entity_poly.entity_id
_entity_poly.type
_entity_poly.pdbx_seq_one_letter_code
_entity_poly.pdbx_strand_id
1 'polypeptide(L)'
;MQPYSNTTVLTGPVAPVDDTPFGDVIADTAGVHAGIDLIREGLLLLATDHLPLDRIPTILATLAGGADGTDQAPDLLTAIGHLVARLSDPAANQVLLDLPEQRQKDVERQGEQALYRLTDPWLREPASEAAALIDGI
;
A
#
# COMPACT_ATOMS: atom_id res chain seq x y z
N MET A 1 30.97 12.69 11.92
CA MET A 1 29.52 12.67 11.64
C MET A 1 29.11 14.14 11.50
N GLN A 2 29.02 14.62 10.27
CA GLN A 2 28.63 16.01 9.98
C GLN A 2 27.10 16.11 10.05
N PRO A 3 26.52 17.18 10.63
CA PRO A 3 25.08 17.37 10.65
C PRO A 3 24.61 17.74 9.24
N TYR A 4 23.72 16.94 8.65
CA TYR A 4 23.02 17.28 7.41
C TYR A 4 22.03 18.41 7.67
N SER A 5 22.53 19.66 7.66
CA SER A 5 21.69 20.86 7.61
C SER A 5 21.53 21.27 6.16
N ASN A 6 20.53 20.69 5.49
CA ASN A 6 19.89 21.27 4.32
C ASN A 6 18.41 20.85 4.31
N THR A 7 17.68 21.26 5.34
CA THR A 7 16.22 21.26 5.30
C THR A 7 15.80 22.42 4.41
N THR A 8 15.73 22.20 3.09
CA THR A 8 14.85 23.01 2.26
C THR A 8 13.44 22.73 2.75
N VAL A 9 12.92 23.57 3.64
CA VAL A 9 11.52 23.52 4.03
C VAL A 9 10.73 23.84 2.77
N LEU A 10 10.09 22.85 2.17
CA LEU A 10 9.18 23.06 1.06
C LEU A 10 7.96 23.80 1.61
N THR A 11 7.90 25.11 1.39
CA THR A 11 6.82 26.00 1.87
C THR A 11 5.71 26.22 0.83
N GLY A 12 5.60 25.34 -0.18
CA GLY A 12 4.51 25.40 -1.16
C GLY A 12 3.21 24.85 -0.57
N PRO A 13 2.02 25.23 -1.08
CA PRO A 13 0.77 24.66 -0.59
C PRO A 13 0.69 23.15 -0.91
N VAL A 14 0.21 22.35 0.04
CA VAL A 14 -0.18 20.94 -0.21
C VAL A 14 -1.42 20.94 -1.10
N ALA A 15 -1.42 20.09 -2.13
CA ALA A 15 -2.57 19.97 -3.01
C ALA A 15 -3.79 19.38 -2.24
N PRO A 16 -5.01 19.85 -2.54
CA PRO A 16 -6.21 19.27 -1.92
C PRO A 16 -6.40 17.81 -2.36
N VAL A 17 -6.93 17.00 -1.43
CA VAL A 17 -7.28 15.58 -1.68
C VAL A 17 -8.73 15.44 -2.15
N ASP A 18 -9.63 16.31 -1.70
CA ASP A 18 -11.04 16.29 -2.08
C ASP A 18 -11.20 16.49 -3.60
N ASP A 19 -12.24 15.87 -4.17
CA ASP A 19 -12.54 15.88 -5.60
C ASP A 19 -11.43 15.28 -6.50
N THR A 20 -10.57 14.42 -5.94
CA THR A 20 -9.57 13.64 -6.68
C THR A 20 -9.94 12.15 -6.69
N PRO A 21 -9.50 11.35 -7.69
CA PRO A 21 -9.72 9.90 -7.68
C PRO A 21 -9.20 9.20 -6.41
N PHE A 22 -8.13 9.72 -5.80
CA PHE A 22 -7.64 9.22 -4.52
C PHE A 22 -8.60 9.54 -3.37
N GLY A 23 -9.10 10.77 -3.31
CA GLY A 23 -10.11 11.19 -2.33
C GLY A 23 -11.39 10.37 -2.41
N ASP A 24 -11.88 10.12 -3.63
CA ASP A 24 -13.09 9.31 -3.87
C ASP A 24 -12.93 7.86 -3.36
N VAL A 25 -11.83 7.19 -3.71
CA VAL A 25 -11.56 5.80 -3.27
C VAL A 25 -11.44 5.71 -1.75
N ILE A 26 -10.75 6.66 -1.11
CA ILE A 26 -10.55 6.69 0.34
C ILE A 26 -11.88 6.95 1.06
N ALA A 27 -12.73 7.83 0.54
CA ALA A 27 -14.06 8.08 1.10
C ALA A 27 -14.95 6.82 1.08
N ASP A 28 -14.89 6.03 0.02
CA ASP A 28 -15.66 4.79 -0.12
C ASP A 28 -15.28 3.70 0.90
N THR A 29 -14.08 3.77 1.49
CA THR A 29 -13.63 2.81 2.52
C THR A 29 -14.13 3.12 3.93
N ALA A 30 -14.83 4.25 4.11
CA ALA A 30 -15.23 4.74 5.42
C ALA A 30 -16.20 3.79 6.17
N GLY A 31 -15.84 3.44 7.40
CA GLY A 31 -16.72 2.70 8.30
C GLY A 31 -16.88 1.21 7.96
N VAL A 32 -16.08 0.68 7.03
CA VAL A 32 -16.08 -0.76 6.70
C VAL A 32 -15.55 -1.58 7.87
N HIS A 33 -14.45 -1.15 8.48
CA HIS A 33 -13.83 -1.76 9.65
C HIS A 33 -12.82 -0.78 10.27
N ALA A 34 -12.67 -0.77 11.60
CA ALA A 34 -11.75 0.15 12.29
C ALA A 34 -10.29 0.04 11.78
N GLY A 35 -9.85 -1.16 11.40
CA GLY A 35 -8.53 -1.35 10.78
C GLY A 35 -8.39 -0.71 9.39
N ILE A 36 -9.46 -0.67 8.60
CA ILE A 36 -9.48 0.01 7.30
C ILE A 36 -9.53 1.53 7.51
N ASP A 37 -10.28 2.01 8.50
CA ASP A 37 -10.31 3.43 8.85
C ASP A 37 -8.91 3.94 9.26
N LEU A 38 -8.12 3.14 9.98
CA LEU A 38 -6.73 3.49 10.32
C LEU A 38 -5.81 3.54 9.10
N ILE A 39 -5.96 2.61 8.15
CA ILE A 39 -5.21 2.64 6.88
C ILE A 39 -5.58 3.90 6.11
N ARG A 40 -6.88 4.20 6.02
CA ARG A 40 -7.42 5.41 5.39
C ARG A 40 -6.84 6.68 6.00
N GLU A 41 -6.82 6.78 7.32
CA GLU A 41 -6.22 7.90 8.04
C GLU A 41 -4.71 8.04 7.76
N GLY A 42 -3.98 6.93 7.73
CA GLY A 42 -2.56 6.93 7.36
C GLY A 42 -2.30 7.39 5.93
N LEU A 43 -3.12 6.96 4.97
CA LEU A 43 -3.03 7.39 3.57
C LEU A 43 -3.35 8.88 3.42
N LEU A 44 -4.37 9.37 4.12
CA LEU A 44 -4.71 10.79 4.16
C LEU A 44 -3.59 11.63 4.76
N LEU A 45 -2.96 11.16 5.84
CA LEU A 45 -1.80 11.82 6.43
C LEU A 45 -0.65 11.93 5.42
N LEU A 46 -0.29 10.84 4.76
CA LEU A 46 0.77 10.83 3.74
C LEU A 46 0.47 11.77 2.56
N ALA A 47 -0.80 11.88 2.16
CA ALA A 47 -1.22 12.75 1.06
C ALA A 47 -1.26 14.24 1.44
N THR A 48 -1.45 14.55 2.72
CA THR A 48 -1.66 15.94 3.21
C THR A 48 -0.46 16.52 3.96
N ASP A 49 0.56 15.72 4.25
CA ASP A 49 1.75 16.15 4.97
C ASP A 49 2.82 16.77 4.06
N HIS A 50 3.64 17.64 4.64
CA HIS A 50 4.83 18.18 3.99
C HIS A 50 5.99 17.19 4.05
N LEU A 51 5.99 16.24 3.12
CA LEU A 51 7.04 15.24 3.03
C LEU A 51 8.35 15.84 2.49
N PRO A 52 9.50 15.66 3.17
CA PRO A 52 10.78 16.11 2.65
C PRO A 52 11.24 15.22 1.49
N LEU A 53 11.91 15.82 0.50
CA LEU A 53 12.25 15.17 -0.77
C LEU A 53 13.05 13.87 -0.59
N ASP A 54 13.96 13.82 0.39
CA ASP A 54 14.80 12.67 0.73
C ASP A 54 14.02 11.48 1.34
N ARG A 55 12.74 11.68 1.71
CA ARG A 55 11.89 10.63 2.28
C ARG A 55 10.91 10.04 1.28
N ILE A 56 10.58 10.77 0.22
CA ILE A 56 9.60 10.33 -0.79
C ILE A 56 9.99 8.98 -1.41
N PRO A 57 11.24 8.71 -1.81
CA PRO A 57 11.65 7.41 -2.38
C PRO A 57 11.37 6.25 -1.43
N THR A 58 11.70 6.40 -0.14
CA THR A 58 11.44 5.38 0.88
C THR A 58 9.94 5.17 1.10
N ILE A 59 9.14 6.24 1.10
CA ILE A 59 7.68 6.16 1.24
C ILE A 59 7.06 5.43 0.05
N LEU A 60 7.45 5.77 -1.19
CA LEU A 60 6.99 5.09 -2.40
C LEU A 60 7.34 3.60 -2.37
N ALA A 61 8.58 3.26 -2.01
CA ALA A 61 9.02 1.87 -1.89
C ALA A 61 8.29 1.11 -0.78
N THR A 62 7.94 1.76 0.33
CA THR A 62 7.18 1.13 1.42
C THR A 62 5.72 0.91 1.03
N LEU A 63 5.12 1.81 0.23
CA LEU A 63 3.72 1.67 -0.21
C LEU A 63 3.56 0.61 -1.29
N ALA A 64 4.42 0.62 -2.31
CA ALA A 64 4.22 -0.13 -3.54
C ALA A 64 5.39 -1.09 -3.89
N GLY A 65 6.42 -1.17 -3.06
CA GLY A 65 7.63 -1.95 -3.31
C GLY A 65 8.73 -1.14 -4.01
N GLY A 66 9.99 -1.49 -3.76
CA GLY A 66 11.16 -0.93 -4.45
C GLY A 66 11.73 -1.89 -5.51
N ALA A 67 12.40 -1.35 -6.54
CA ALA A 67 13.03 -2.14 -7.62
C ALA A 67 14.27 -2.92 -7.19
N ASP A 68 14.77 -2.72 -5.97
CA ASP A 68 15.97 -3.41 -5.50
C ASP A 68 15.82 -4.94 -5.48
N GLY A 69 14.61 -5.47 -5.73
CA GLY A 69 14.41 -6.86 -6.16
C GLY A 69 14.84 -7.89 -5.12
N THR A 70 15.29 -7.44 -3.95
CA THR A 70 15.49 -8.30 -2.80
C THR A 70 14.10 -8.60 -2.27
N ASP A 71 13.72 -9.87 -2.30
CA ASP A 71 12.50 -10.46 -1.72
C ASP A 71 12.30 -10.18 -0.20
N GLN A 72 12.99 -9.20 0.36
CA GLN A 72 13.07 -8.86 1.78
C GLN A 72 12.65 -7.43 2.10
N ALA A 73 12.35 -6.57 1.11
CA ALA A 73 11.83 -5.23 1.39
C ALA A 73 10.32 -5.34 1.68
N PRO A 74 9.86 -5.12 2.93
CA PRO A 74 8.44 -5.22 3.25
C PRO A 74 7.69 -4.02 2.65
N ASP A 75 6.83 -4.27 1.67
CA ASP A 75 5.89 -3.27 1.15
C ASP A 75 4.45 -3.56 1.58
N LEU A 76 3.67 -2.48 1.75
CA LEU A 76 2.29 -2.56 2.24
C LEU A 76 1.37 -3.30 1.26
N LEU A 77 1.65 -3.23 -0.04
CA LEU A 77 0.88 -3.93 -1.06
C LEU A 77 0.98 -5.47 -0.92
N THR A 78 2.18 -5.96 -0.61
CA THR A 78 2.46 -7.37 -0.32
C THR A 78 1.77 -7.80 0.98
N ALA A 79 1.80 -6.95 2.02
CA ALA A 79 1.08 -7.21 3.25
C ALA A 79 -0.45 -7.28 3.02
N ILE A 80 -1.00 -6.40 2.19
CA ILE A 80 -2.41 -6.42 1.79
C ILE A 80 -2.75 -7.71 1.03
N GLY A 81 -1.90 -8.12 0.07
CA GLY A 81 -2.08 -9.39 -0.65
C GLY A 81 -2.13 -10.59 0.29
N HIS A 82 -1.23 -10.66 1.27
CA HIS A 82 -1.23 -11.74 2.27
C HIS A 82 -2.44 -11.66 3.21
N LEU A 83 -2.90 -10.47 3.58
CA LEU A 83 -4.10 -10.31 4.39
C LEU A 83 -5.33 -10.81 3.64
N VAL A 84 -5.47 -10.49 2.35
CA VAL A 84 -6.56 -11.00 1.50
C VAL A 84 -6.53 -12.52 1.46
N ALA A 85 -5.39 -13.12 1.14
CA ALA A 85 -5.23 -14.58 1.11
C ALA A 85 -5.58 -15.23 2.46
N ARG A 86 -5.15 -14.63 3.57
CA ARG A 86 -5.47 -15.10 4.92
C ARG A 86 -6.96 -15.02 5.23
N LEU A 87 -7.63 -13.93 4.86
CA LEU A 87 -9.06 -13.73 5.14
C LEU A 87 -9.95 -14.63 4.28
N SER A 88 -9.46 -15.09 3.12
CA SER A 88 -10.15 -16.01 2.21
C SER A 88 -9.84 -17.50 2.45
N ASP A 89 -8.85 -17.82 3.28
CA ASP A 89 -8.47 -19.20 3.61
C ASP A 89 -9.40 -19.74 4.72
N PRO A 90 -10.21 -20.79 4.48
CA PRO A 90 -11.08 -21.39 5.51
C PRO A 90 -10.33 -21.96 6.72
N ALA A 91 -9.06 -22.35 6.57
CA ALA A 91 -8.24 -22.82 7.68
C ALA A 91 -7.82 -21.68 8.61
N ALA A 92 -7.56 -20.49 8.06
CA ALA A 92 -7.19 -19.29 8.82
C ALA A 92 -8.41 -18.45 9.26
N ASN A 93 -9.51 -18.49 8.51
CA ASN A 93 -10.77 -17.82 8.78
C ASN A 93 -11.92 -18.82 8.82
N GLN A 94 -12.14 -19.39 10.01
CA GLN A 94 -13.11 -20.46 10.22
C GLN A 94 -14.58 -20.05 9.96
N VAL A 95 -14.90 -18.75 9.90
CA VAL A 95 -16.25 -18.27 9.52
C VAL A 95 -16.61 -18.71 8.11
N LEU A 96 -15.62 -18.94 7.23
CA LEU A 96 -15.86 -19.45 5.89
C LEU A 96 -16.35 -20.90 5.86
N LEU A 97 -16.18 -21.66 6.96
CA LEU A 97 -16.66 -23.06 7.04
C LEU A 97 -18.20 -23.16 7.00
N ASP A 98 -18.91 -22.05 7.23
CA ASP A 98 -20.37 -21.96 7.09
C ASP A 98 -20.82 -21.96 5.62
N LEU A 99 -19.89 -21.76 4.66
CA LEU A 99 -20.17 -21.83 3.23
C LEU A 99 -20.21 -23.29 2.74
N PRO A 100 -20.94 -23.61 1.65
CA PRO A 100 -20.79 -24.88 0.95
C PRO A 100 -19.34 -25.14 0.53
N GLU A 101 -18.86 -26.38 0.63
CA GLU A 101 -17.44 -26.75 0.38
C GLU A 101 -16.89 -26.20 -0.95
N GLN A 102 -17.67 -26.27 -2.04
CA GLN A 102 -17.22 -25.73 -3.32
C GLN A 102 -16.98 -24.21 -3.26
N ARG A 103 -17.82 -23.46 -2.55
CA ARG A 103 -17.64 -22.01 -2.37
C ARG A 103 -16.45 -21.69 -1.49
N GLN A 104 -16.13 -22.53 -0.50
CA GLN A 104 -14.92 -22.37 0.30
C GLN A 104 -13.67 -22.41 -0.59
N LYS A 105 -13.55 -23.45 -1.43
CA LYS A 105 -12.44 -23.60 -2.39
C LYS A 105 -12.37 -22.46 -3.40
N ASP A 106 -13.52 -21.98 -3.87
CA ASP A 106 -13.56 -20.86 -4.79
C ASP A 106 -13.10 -19.55 -4.15
N VAL A 107 -13.50 -19.27 -2.91
CA VAL A 107 -13.04 -18.09 -2.15
C VAL A 107 -11.55 -18.16 -1.87
N GLU A 108 -11.04 -19.30 -1.40
CA GLU A 108 -9.62 -19.55 -1.17
C GLU A 108 -8.80 -19.29 -2.44
N ARG A 109 -9.21 -19.90 -3.56
CA ARG A 109 -8.56 -19.70 -4.87
C ARG A 109 -8.58 -18.24 -5.31
N GLN A 110 -9.65 -17.49 -5.06
CA GLN A 110 -9.68 -16.05 -5.37
C GLN A 110 -8.69 -15.26 -4.50
N GLY A 111 -8.52 -15.64 -3.24
CA GLY A 111 -7.50 -15.09 -2.37
C GLY A 111 -6.08 -15.30 -2.85
N GLU A 112 -5.75 -16.54 -3.23
CA GLU A 112 -4.46 -16.89 -3.81
C GLU A 112 -4.18 -16.10 -5.11
N GLN A 113 -5.19 -15.95 -5.96
CA GLN A 113 -5.10 -15.16 -7.19
C GLN A 113 -4.90 -13.66 -6.90
N ALA A 114 -5.55 -13.13 -5.87
CA ALA A 114 -5.37 -11.76 -5.44
C ALA A 114 -3.95 -11.53 -4.91
N LEU A 115 -3.44 -12.42 -4.05
CA LEU A 115 -2.06 -12.38 -3.57
C LEU A 115 -1.08 -12.36 -4.75
N TYR A 116 -1.18 -13.34 -5.67
CA TYR A 116 -0.32 -13.43 -6.84
C TYR A 116 -0.28 -12.14 -7.65
N ARG A 117 -1.44 -11.53 -7.92
CA ARG A 117 -1.55 -10.28 -8.71
C ARG A 117 -1.01 -9.07 -7.96
N LEU A 118 -1.24 -8.98 -6.66
CA LEU A 118 -0.80 -7.84 -5.85
C LEU A 118 0.70 -7.89 -5.54
N THR A 119 1.31 -9.08 -5.60
CA THR A 119 2.76 -9.27 -5.45
C THR A 119 3.49 -9.37 -6.79
N ASP A 120 2.82 -9.05 -7.90
CA ASP A 120 3.43 -9.08 -9.22
C ASP A 120 4.58 -8.05 -9.29
N PRO A 121 5.84 -8.46 -9.60
CA PRO A 121 6.96 -7.55 -9.72
C PRO A 121 6.72 -6.38 -10.68
N TRP A 122 5.95 -6.59 -11.76
CA TRP A 122 5.63 -5.55 -12.74
C TRP A 122 4.75 -4.44 -12.15
N LEU A 123 4.01 -4.72 -11.09
CA LEU A 123 3.19 -3.72 -10.40
C LEU A 123 4.04 -2.71 -9.61
N ARG A 124 5.28 -3.09 -9.24
CA ARG A 124 6.21 -2.29 -8.45
C ARG A 124 7.09 -1.35 -9.28
N GLU A 125 7.29 -1.69 -10.56
CA GLU A 125 8.23 -0.99 -11.46
C GLU A 125 7.96 0.52 -11.55
N PRO A 126 6.71 1.01 -11.78
CA PRO A 126 6.48 2.45 -11.92
C PRO A 126 6.77 3.26 -10.66
N ALA A 127 6.45 2.69 -9.48
CA ALA A 127 6.73 3.34 -8.20
C ALA A 127 8.24 3.44 -7.96
N SER A 128 8.98 2.42 -8.36
CA SER A 128 10.43 2.44 -8.23
C SER A 128 11.12 3.33 -9.24
N GLU A 129 10.64 3.41 -10.48
CA GLU A 129 11.14 4.38 -11.46
C GLU A 129 10.94 5.81 -10.95
N ALA A 130 9.76 6.11 -10.39
CA ALA A 130 9.50 7.41 -9.77
C ALA A 130 10.46 7.69 -8.61
N ALA A 131 10.74 6.71 -7.76
CA ALA A 131 11.70 6.83 -6.66
C ALA A 131 13.13 7.11 -7.18
N ALA A 132 13.59 6.38 -8.19
CA ALA A 132 14.91 6.56 -8.79
C ALA A 132 15.11 7.96 -9.41
N LEU A 133 14.07 8.47 -10.09
CA LEU A 133 14.06 9.82 -10.65
C LEU A 133 14.18 10.92 -9.57
N ILE A 134 13.64 10.68 -8.38
CA ILE A 134 13.71 11.62 -7.25
C ILE A 134 15.09 11.58 -6.59
N ASP A 135 15.67 10.40 -6.40
CA ASP A 135 17.01 10.24 -5.82
C ASP A 135 18.14 10.71 -6.75
N GLY A 136 17.86 10.85 -8.06
CA GLY A 136 18.78 11.40 -9.04
C GLY A 136 19.79 10.38 -9.59
N ILE A 137 19.35 9.12 -9.73
CA ILE A 137 20.10 8.04 -10.40
C ILE A 137 19.75 8.03 -11.89
#